data_AF-A0AAW1VZW0-F1
#
_entry.id   AF-A0AAW1VZW0-F1
#
_cell.length_a   1.000
_cell.length_b   1.000
_cell.length_c   1.000
_cell.angle_alpha   90.00
_cell.angle_beta   90.00
_cell.angle_gamma   90.00
#
_symmetry.space_group_name_H-M   'P 1'
#
loop_
_entity.id
_entity.type
_entity.pdbx_description
1 polymer ?
#
loop_
_entity_poly.entity_id
_entity_poly.type
_entity_poly.pdbx_seq_one_letter_code
_entity_poly.pdbx_strand_id
1 'polypeptide(L)'
;MSFSSLPSQYRAQLVFETIPDKDVVSWNSLINGYSQQGFKCSSFVLELFQRMRAENTFPDSHTFAGVFNAASYVSDVFAGRQIHTLAIKTRLAGNALELFLLMRRNEEKDEEMNLL
;
A
#
# COMPACT_ATOMS: atom_id res chain seq x y z
N MET A 1 27.68 -2.22 -19.88
CA MET A 1 26.23 -2.02 -20.12
C MET A 1 25.87 -0.65 -19.57
N SER A 2 25.38 0.27 -20.39
CA SER A 2 25.01 1.63 -19.96
C SER A 2 23.63 1.64 -19.29
N PHE A 3 23.44 2.47 -18.26
CA PHE A 3 22.17 2.63 -17.54
C PHE A 3 20.95 2.96 -18.42
N SER A 4 21.17 3.39 -19.66
CA SER A 4 20.13 3.73 -20.63
C SER A 4 19.37 2.55 -21.24
N SER A 5 19.84 1.30 -21.07
CA SER A 5 19.22 0.11 -21.69
C SER A 5 18.35 -0.72 -20.74
N LEU A 6 18.18 -0.31 -19.48
CA LEU A 6 17.36 -1.04 -18.51
C LEU A 6 15.88 -0.63 -18.63
N PRO A 7 14.92 -1.58 -18.54
CA PRO A 7 13.50 -1.26 -18.48
C PRO A 7 13.18 -0.30 -17.32
N SER A 8 12.17 0.54 -17.48
CA SER A 8 11.85 1.64 -16.55
C SER A 8 11.60 1.16 -15.12
N GLN A 9 11.07 -0.05 -14.92
CA GLN A 9 10.80 -0.61 -13.60
C GLN A 9 12.08 -0.88 -12.82
N TYR A 10 13.14 -1.36 -13.47
CA TYR A 10 14.44 -1.57 -12.82
C TYR A 10 15.08 -0.25 -12.42
N ARG A 11 14.92 0.80 -13.24
CA ARG A 11 15.38 2.14 -12.87
C ARG A 11 14.61 2.70 -11.67
N ALA A 12 13.28 2.49 -11.65
CA ALA A 12 12.46 2.85 -10.51
C ALA A 12 12.89 2.11 -9.24
N GLN A 13 13.23 0.82 -9.34
CA GLN A 13 13.77 0.05 -8.23
C GLN A 13 15.10 0.61 -7.71
N LEU A 14 16.04 0.92 -8.61
CA LEU A 14 17.32 1.51 -8.20
C LEU A 14 17.13 2.84 -7.46
N VAL A 15 16.27 3.72 -7.96
CA VAL A 15 15.96 4.98 -7.28
C VAL A 15 15.27 4.72 -5.95
N PHE A 16 14.31 3.80 -5.92
CA PHE A 16 13.58 3.43 -4.70
C PHE A 16 14.51 2.96 -3.58
N GLU A 17 15.54 2.17 -3.88
CA GLU A 17 16.50 1.72 -2.87
C GLU A 17 17.35 2.87 -2.29
N THR A 18 17.49 3.98 -3.01
CA THR A 18 18.22 5.16 -2.51
C THR A 18 17.39 6.03 -1.55
N ILE A 19 16.07 5.80 -1.44
CA ILE A 19 15.18 6.56 -0.55
C ILE A 19 15.40 6.08 0.89
N PRO A 20 15.85 6.94 1.83
CA PRO A 20 16.08 6.56 3.23
C PRO A 20 14.77 6.17 3.93
N ASP A 21 13.75 7.01 3.83
CA ASP A 21 12.43 6.82 4.44
C ASP A 21 11.39 6.67 3.33
N LYS A 22 11.05 5.41 3.02
CA LYS A 22 10.08 5.08 1.95
C LYS A 22 8.67 5.29 2.47
N ASP A 23 7.93 6.19 1.84
CA ASP A 23 6.53 6.44 2.15
C ASP A 23 5.57 5.58 1.31
N VAL A 24 4.28 5.63 1.62
CA VAL A 24 3.24 4.87 0.90
C VAL A 24 3.23 5.18 -0.61
N VAL A 25 3.57 6.40 -1.02
CA VAL A 25 3.58 6.83 -2.42
C VAL A 25 4.73 6.19 -3.19
N SER A 26 5.93 6.16 -2.60
CA SER A 26 7.10 5.50 -3.20
C SER A 26 6.89 3.99 -3.34
N TRP A 27 6.30 3.35 -2.33
CA TRP A 27 5.91 1.93 -2.38
C TRP A 27 4.87 1.66 -3.47
N ASN A 28 3.82 2.46 -3.52
CA ASN A 28 2.76 2.34 -4.53
C ASN A 28 3.30 2.52 -5.94
N SER A 29 4.24 3.45 -6.13
CA SER A 29 4.88 3.68 -7.43
C SER A 29 5.62 2.43 -7.91
N LEU A 30 6.39 1.79 -7.02
CA LEU A 30 7.14 0.58 -7.36
C LEU A 30 6.21 -0.62 -7.60
N ILE A 31 5.29 -0.88 -6.66
CA ILE A 31 4.32 -1.99 -6.74
C ILE A 31 3.49 -1.92 -8.03
N ASN A 32 2.97 -0.74 -8.37
CA ASN A 32 2.15 -0.57 -9.57
C ASN A 32 2.98 -0.65 -10.86
N GLY A 33 4.22 -0.15 -10.85
CA GLY A 33 5.12 -0.27 -11.99
C GLY A 33 5.41 -1.73 -12.36
N TYR A 34 5.59 -2.61 -11.36
CA TYR A 34 5.82 -4.04 -11.58
C TYR A 34 4.53 -4.84 -11.84
N SER A 35 3.40 -4.47 -11.23
CA SER A 35 2.14 -5.23 -11.40
C SER A 35 1.64 -5.22 -12.86
N GLN A 36 1.99 -4.18 -13.62
CA GLN A 36 1.62 -4.05 -15.03
C GLN A 36 2.43 -4.97 -15.97
N GLN A 37 3.50 -5.63 -15.48
CA GLN A 37 4.32 -6.53 -16.29
C GLN A 37 3.75 -7.97 -16.36
N GLY A 38 2.55 -8.19 -15.82
CA GLY A 38 1.84 -9.45 -15.84
C GLY A 38 2.50 -10.54 -14.97
N PHE A 39 2.34 -11.79 -15.39
CA PHE A 39 2.78 -12.96 -14.61
C PHE A 39 4.26 -12.91 -14.20
N LYS A 40 5.15 -12.42 -15.07
CA LYS A 40 6.61 -12.43 -14.86
C LYS A 40 7.07 -11.72 -13.59
N CYS A 41 6.35 -10.69 -13.17
CA CYS A 41 6.69 -9.88 -12.00
C CYS A 41 5.71 -10.07 -10.85
N SER A 42 4.74 -10.98 -10.97
CA SER A 42 3.66 -11.10 -9.99
C SER A 42 4.16 -11.57 -8.62
N SER A 43 5.09 -12.53 -8.57
CA SER A 43 5.72 -12.94 -7.30
C SER A 43 6.50 -11.79 -6.66
N PHE A 44 7.26 -11.04 -7.45
CA PHE A 44 8.03 -9.90 -6.98
C PHE A 44 7.14 -8.79 -6.39
N VAL A 45 5.98 -8.52 -6.99
CA VAL A 45 5.01 -7.58 -6.42
C VAL A 45 4.51 -8.04 -5.04
N LEU A 46 4.28 -9.34 -4.86
CA LEU A 46 3.87 -9.88 -3.56
C LEU A 46 5.00 -9.78 -2.53
N GLU A 47 6.26 -9.97 -2.93
CA GLU A 47 7.43 -9.76 -2.08
C GLU A 47 7.57 -8.28 -1.67
N LEU A 48 7.40 -7.34 -2.61
CA LEU A 48 7.40 -5.91 -2.31
C LEU A 48 6.29 -5.54 -1.31
N PHE A 49 5.10 -6.11 -1.48
CA PHE A 49 3.99 -5.90 -0.55
C PHE A 49 4.29 -6.43 0.86
N GLN A 50 4.95 -7.58 0.97
CA GLN A 50 5.40 -8.10 2.26
C GLN A 50 6.47 -7.20 2.89
N ARG A 51 7.44 -6.73 2.09
CA ARG A 51 8.51 -5.83 2.54
C ARG A 51 7.96 -4.49 3.03
N MET A 52 7.04 -3.88 2.29
CA MET A 52 6.34 -2.65 2.69
C MET A 52 5.75 -2.76 4.11
N ARG A 53 5.09 -3.88 4.40
CA ARG A 53 4.48 -4.15 5.70
C ARG A 53 5.52 -4.43 6.78
N ALA A 54 6.62 -5.11 6.45
CA ALA A 54 7.72 -5.36 7.37
C ALA A 54 8.46 -4.07 7.75
N GLU A 55 8.52 -3.10 6.83
CA GLU A 55 9.03 -1.75 7.04
C GLU A 55 7.98 -0.79 7.64
N ASN A 56 6.91 -1.34 8.24
CA ASN A 56 5.85 -0.60 8.94
C ASN A 56 5.13 0.47 8.11
N THR A 57 5.17 0.38 6.78
CA THR A 57 4.35 1.23 5.92
C THR A 57 2.99 0.57 5.69
N PHE A 58 1.91 1.28 6.05
CA PHE A 58 0.56 0.75 5.92
C PHE A 58 0.07 0.84 4.46
N PRO A 59 -0.46 -0.26 3.90
CA PRO A 59 -0.98 -0.26 2.54
C PRO A 59 -2.28 0.54 2.45
N ASP A 60 -2.48 1.21 1.32
CA ASP A 60 -3.70 1.94 0.99
C ASP A 60 -4.46 1.27 -0.18
N SER A 61 -5.53 1.92 -0.62
CA SER A 61 -6.33 1.43 -1.74
C SER A 61 -5.53 1.26 -3.05
N HIS A 62 -4.53 2.12 -3.30
CA HIS A 62 -3.66 2.02 -4.46
C HIS A 62 -2.66 0.87 -4.34
N THR A 63 -2.17 0.59 -3.13
CA THR A 63 -1.36 -0.60 -2.86
C THR A 63 -2.14 -1.87 -3.23
N PHE A 64 -3.37 -1.99 -2.70
CA PHE A 64 -4.20 -3.18 -2.93
C PHE A 64 -4.57 -3.37 -4.40
N ALA A 65 -4.80 -2.29 -5.16
CA ALA A 65 -5.06 -2.38 -6.60
C ALA A 65 -3.91 -3.09 -7.34
N GLY A 66 -2.66 -2.68 -7.08
CA GLY A 66 -1.48 -3.31 -7.69
C GLY A 66 -1.27 -4.75 -7.24
N VAL A 67 -1.47 -5.02 -5.95
CA VAL A 67 -1.32 -6.35 -5.36
C VAL A 67 -2.38 -7.33 -5.88
N PHE A 68 -3.64 -6.92 -6.02
CA PHE A 68 -4.68 -7.76 -6.60
C PHE A 68 -4.43 -8.07 -8.07
N ASN A 69 -3.95 -7.08 -8.83
CA ASN A 69 -3.57 -7.29 -10.22
C ASN A 69 -2.47 -8.38 -10.31
N ALA A 70 -1.41 -8.28 -9.51
CA ALA A 70 -0.37 -9.31 -9.45
C ALA A 70 -0.89 -10.67 -8.96
N ALA A 71 -1.69 -10.70 -7.89
CA ALA A 71 -2.25 -11.93 -7.32
C ALA A 71 -3.15 -12.68 -8.31
N SER A 72 -3.82 -11.97 -9.23
CA SER A 72 -4.65 -12.58 -10.27
C SER A 72 -3.88 -13.53 -11.19
N TYR A 73 -2.58 -13.28 -11.40
CA TYR A 73 -1.73 -14.11 -12.24
C TYR A 73 -1.18 -15.36 -11.52
N VAL A 74 -1.09 -15.34 -10.18
CA VAL A 74 -0.48 -16.44 -9.41
C VAL A 74 -1.47 -17.60 -9.19
N SER A 75 -2.77 -17.40 -9.45
CA SER A 75 -3.83 -18.40 -9.29
C SER A 75 -3.87 -19.08 -7.90
N ASP A 76 -3.31 -18.43 -6.87
CA ASP A 76 -3.35 -18.89 -5.48
C ASP A 76 -4.54 -18.26 -4.74
N VAL A 77 -5.61 -19.04 -4.63
CA VAL A 77 -6.86 -18.63 -3.97
C VAL A 77 -6.65 -18.36 -2.47
N PHE A 78 -5.73 -19.07 -1.82
CA PHE A 78 -5.48 -18.87 -0.39
C PHE A 78 -4.76 -17.54 -0.15
N ALA A 79 -3.73 -17.23 -0.93
CA ALA A 79 -3.08 -15.92 -0.92
C ALA A 79 -4.08 -14.80 -1.24
N GLY A 80 -4.92 -14.98 -2.26
CA GLY A 80 -5.96 -14.02 -2.63
C GLY A 80 -6.94 -13.72 -1.49
N ARG A 81 -7.41 -14.75 -0.77
CA ARG A 81 -8.28 -14.57 0.40
C ARG A 81 -7.62 -13.82 1.54
N GLN A 82 -6.34 -14.09 1.81
CA GLN A 82 -5.59 -13.38 2.85
C GLN A 82 -5.44 -11.90 2.50
N ILE A 83 -5.07 -11.59 1.25
CA ILE A 83 -4.94 -10.20 0.76
C ILE A 83 -6.29 -9.49 0.83
N HIS A 84 -7.37 -10.14 0.38
CA HIS A 84 -8.73 -9.60 0.46
C HIS A 84 -9.18 -9.30 1.90
N THR A 85 -8.94 -10.22 2.81
CA THR A 85 -9.27 -10.03 4.24
C THR A 85 -8.46 -8.86 4.83
N LEU A 86 -7.18 -8.75 4.47
CA LEU A 86 -6.34 -7.65 4.92
C LEU A 86 -6.84 -6.30 4.40
N ALA A 87 -7.23 -6.21 3.12
CA ALA A 87 -7.80 -4.99 2.55
C ALA A 87 -9.04 -4.50 3.30
N ILE A 88 -9.94 -5.43 3.67
CA ILE A 88 -11.13 -5.13 4.48
C ILE A 88 -10.72 -4.62 5.87
N LYS A 89 -9.82 -5.33 6.56
CA LYS A 89 -9.36 -4.93 7.90
C LYS A 89 -8.71 -3.55 7.90
N THR A 90 -7.86 -3.27 6.91
CA THR A 90 -7.19 -1.96 6.79
C THR A 90 -8.20 -0.83 6.56
N ARG A 91 -9.18 -1.03 5.67
CA ARG A 91 -10.24 -0.04 5.44
C ARG A 91 -11.07 0.22 6.71
N LEU A 92 -11.46 -0.84 7.41
CA LEU A 92 -12.23 -0.73 8.64
C LEU A 92 -11.45 0.02 9.74
N ALA A 93 -10.16 -0.25 9.88
CA ALA A 93 -9.29 0.46 10.84
C ALA A 93 -9.18 1.95 10.51
N GLY A 94 -9.04 2.31 9.23
CA GLY A 94 -9.05 3.72 8.80
C GLY A 94 -10.36 4.43 9.13
N ASN A 95 -11.49 3.82 8.81
CA ASN A 95 -12.82 4.37 9.12
C ASN A 95 -13.05 4.53 10.64
N ALA A 96 -12.59 3.57 11.45
CA ALA A 96 -12.71 3.65 12.91
C ALA A 96 -11.91 4.81 13.48
N LEU A 97 -10.71 5.09 12.93
CA LEU A 97 -9.91 6.25 13.32
C LEU A 97 -10.62 7.56 12.95
N GLU A 98 -11.19 7.66 11.75
CA GLU A 98 -11.96 8.85 11.35
C GLU A 98 -13.16 9.09 12.29
N LEU A 99 -13.92 8.05 12.62
CA LEU A 99 -15.03 8.15 13.57
C LEU A 99 -14.54 8.59 14.96
N PHE A 100 -13.44 8.04 15.45
CA PHE A 100 -12.86 8.44 16.74
C PHE A 100 -12.45 9.92 16.76
N LEU A 101 -11.79 10.40 15.70
CA LEU A 101 -11.42 11.80 15.57
C LEU A 101 -12.64 12.73 15.47
N LEU A 102 -13.70 12.29 14.78
CA LEU A 102 -14.96 13.03 14.71
C LEU A 102 -15.68 13.05 16.06
N MET A 103 -15.66 11.95 16.82
CA MET A 103 -16.24 11.91 18.17
C MET A 103 -15.52 12.89 19.11
N ARG A 104 -14.17 12.89 19.15
CA ARG A 104 -13.40 13.87 19.95
C ARG A 104 -13.67 15.31 19.55
N ARG A 105 -13.81 15.59 18.25
CA ARG A 105 -14.09 16.95 17.75
C ARG A 105 -15.47 17.46 18.16
N ASN A 106 -16.43 16.57 18.41
CA ASN A 106 -17.76 16.96 18.88
C ASN A 106 -17.75 17.21 20.40
N GLU A 107 -17.05 16.38 21.18
CA GLU A 107 -16.89 16.60 22.64
C GLU A 107 -16.21 17.95 22.95
N GLU A 108 -15.15 18.33 22.23
CA GLU A 108 -14.46 19.62 22.42
C GLU A 108 -15.36 20.84 22.11
N LYS A 109 -16.30 20.70 21.16
CA LYS A 109 -17.27 21.77 20.84
C LYS A 109 -18.39 21.87 21.88
N ASP A 110 -18.83 20.74 22.41
CA ASP A 110 -19.85 20.70 23.45
C ASP A 110 -19.31 21.26 24.78
N GLU A 111 -18.01 21.10 25.06
CA GLU A 111 -17.35 21.74 26.21
C GLU A 111 -17.17 23.26 26.02
N GLU A 112 -16.75 23.75 24.84
CA GLU A 112 -16.66 25.19 24.57
C GLU A 112 -18.02 25.89 24.61
N MET A 113 -19.08 25.22 24.14
CA MET A 113 -20.45 25.75 24.17
C MET A 113 -21.06 25.76 25.57
N ASN A 114 -20.60 24.89 26.48
CA ASN A 114 -21.02 24.90 27.90
C ASN A 114 -20.22 25.89 28.77
N LEU A 115 -19.17 26.51 28.22
CA LEU A 115 -18.37 27.55 28.88
C LEU A 115 -18.75 28.98 28.45
N LEU A 116 -19.71 29.14 27.54
CA LEU A 116 -20.32 30.41 27.10
C LEU A 116 -21.71 30.60 27.73
#